data_AF-S4XEC5-F1
#
_entry.id   AF-S4XEC5-F1
#
_cell.length_a   1.000
_cell.length_b   1.000
_cell.length_c   1.000
_cell.angle_alpha   90.00
_cell.angle_beta   90.00
_cell.angle_gamma   90.00
#
_symmetry.space_group_name_H-M   'P 1'
#
loop_
_entity.id
_entity.type
_entity.pdbx_description
1 polymer ?
#
loop_
_entity_poly.entity_id
_entity_poly.type
_entity_poly.pdbx_seq_one_letter_code
_entity_poly.pdbx_strand_id
1 'polypeptide(L)'
;MTSASSGVSTLSAGLRVWQREALQKYLDAAPKDYLAVATPGAGKTTFALTVARILLDQRVVDRIVIVVPTEHLKTQWAASAARLGISVDAEFTNSSAVNPAHHGVAVTYAQVGMKPTKHYQVATARKTLVILDEIHHAGDAKSWGDGVRFAYDQAERRLALTGTPFRSDDSPIPFILYKDIDGAQVSQADYTYGYSEALADGVVRPVVFLAYSGNARWRDSAGEEYEARLGEPLNAEQTARAWKTALDHKGEWIPAVLAGAHTRLLQLRQSVPDAGGLVIATDTTTARAYAKILERISGTRVTVVLSDETGASDRIKDFSDGTDLWMVAVRMVSEGVDVPRLAVGVYATSASTPLFFAQAIGRFVRSRRKGESASVFLPSVPVLLDLASTMERQRNHVLGNPDRPNEGWDDELLVQANREENEPDDQKGYESIGAEAELDFLIFDGASYGTSTVAGSEEEQDYLGLPGLLDADQMKTLLRARQSDQLDARAREDAARRDSERSAQGPGADATGAGSHRDRVASEELPELRKKLNTLVAAKSARTGRPHGAIHNDVRRNCGGPPTALCTAQQLRDRIAYLRDW
;
A
#
# COMPACT_ATOMS: atom_id res chain seq x y z
N MET A 1 44.69 -8.99 -16.64
CA MET A 1 43.55 -9.58 -15.91
C MET A 1 43.56 -9.28 -14.41
N THR A 2 44.72 -9.05 -13.77
CA THR A 2 44.81 -8.76 -12.33
C THR A 2 44.29 -7.36 -11.91
N SER A 3 44.48 -6.31 -12.72
CA SER A 3 44.02 -4.93 -12.37
C SER A 3 42.50 -4.71 -12.47
N ALA A 4 41.81 -5.39 -13.39
CA ALA A 4 40.35 -5.31 -13.51
C ALA A 4 39.65 -6.02 -12.35
N SER A 5 40.18 -7.17 -11.90
CA SER A 5 39.66 -7.90 -10.74
C SER A 5 39.81 -7.11 -9.43
N SER A 6 40.91 -6.36 -9.26
CA SER A 6 41.13 -5.54 -8.06
C SER A 6 40.22 -4.31 -8.00
N GLY A 7 39.86 -3.72 -9.14
CA GLY A 7 38.94 -2.57 -9.20
C GLY A 7 37.47 -2.92 -8.96
N VAL A 8 37.02 -4.07 -9.45
CA VAL A 8 35.66 -4.58 -9.16
C VAL A 8 35.54 -4.95 -7.68
N SER A 9 36.60 -5.49 -7.07
CA SER A 9 36.63 -5.84 -5.64
C SER A 9 36.55 -4.62 -4.71
N THR A 10 37.08 -3.46 -5.09
CA THR A 10 36.96 -2.23 -4.29
C THR A 10 35.59 -1.58 -4.44
N LEU A 11 35.00 -1.61 -5.64
CA LEU A 11 33.65 -1.08 -5.89
C LEU A 11 32.56 -1.92 -5.22
N SER A 12 32.79 -3.23 -5.04
CA SER A 12 31.83 -4.14 -4.40
C SER A 12 31.88 -4.14 -2.87
N ALA A 13 32.92 -3.58 -2.25
CA ALA A 13 33.14 -3.61 -0.80
C ALA A 13 32.10 -2.81 0.01
N GLY A 14 31.42 -1.84 -0.61
CA GLY A 14 30.36 -1.03 0.01
C GLY A 14 28.93 -1.45 -0.33
N LEU A 15 28.76 -2.52 -1.13
CA LEU A 15 27.45 -2.97 -1.60
C LEU A 15 26.74 -3.84 -0.56
N ARG A 16 25.42 -3.69 -0.46
CA ARG A 16 24.52 -4.59 0.27
C ARG A 16 24.54 -5.98 -0.34
N VAL A 17 24.11 -6.99 0.42
CA VAL A 17 24.08 -8.40 -0.02
C VAL A 17 23.37 -8.54 -1.36
N TRP A 18 22.12 -8.06 -1.45
CA TRP A 18 21.34 -8.13 -2.69
C TRP A 18 22.01 -7.43 -3.87
N GLN A 19 22.68 -6.29 -3.64
CA GLN A 19 23.37 -5.53 -4.69
C GLN A 19 24.56 -6.31 -5.24
N ARG A 20 25.29 -7.04 -4.38
CA ARG A 20 26.40 -7.89 -4.81
C ARG A 20 25.91 -9.10 -5.60
N GLU A 21 24.83 -9.74 -5.14
CA GLU A 21 24.23 -10.88 -5.84
C GLU A 21 23.68 -10.48 -7.21
N ALA A 22 22.91 -9.39 -7.28
CA ALA A 22 22.41 -8.84 -8.52
C ALA A 22 23.56 -8.45 -9.46
N LEU A 23 24.61 -7.82 -8.93
CA LEU A 23 25.78 -7.43 -9.72
C LEU A 23 26.51 -8.66 -10.27
N GLN A 24 26.73 -9.67 -9.44
CA GLN A 24 27.37 -10.91 -9.88
C GLN A 24 26.56 -11.56 -11.01
N LYS A 25 25.24 -11.69 -10.83
CA LYS A 25 24.34 -12.23 -11.84
C LYS A 25 24.37 -11.42 -13.15
N TYR A 26 24.41 -10.08 -13.04
CA TYR A 26 24.55 -9.21 -14.20
C TYR A 26 25.87 -9.43 -14.95
N LEU A 27 26.99 -9.49 -14.23
CA LEU A 27 28.32 -9.65 -14.83
C LEU A 27 28.50 -11.03 -15.47
N ASP A 28 27.94 -12.08 -14.88
CA ASP A 28 28.02 -13.45 -15.41
C ASP A 28 27.21 -13.62 -16.69
N ALA A 29 26.00 -13.05 -16.74
CA ALA A 29 25.13 -13.13 -17.91
C ALA A 29 25.46 -12.10 -19.00
N ALA A 30 26.04 -10.96 -18.60
CA ALA A 30 26.33 -9.79 -19.45
C ALA A 30 25.21 -9.40 -20.43
N PRO A 31 23.92 -9.36 -20.00
CA PRO A 31 22.80 -9.32 -20.93
C PRO A 31 22.62 -7.93 -21.55
N LYS A 32 21.91 -7.87 -22.69
CA LYS A 32 21.51 -6.59 -23.30
C LYS A 32 20.48 -5.87 -22.43
N ASP A 33 19.48 -6.61 -21.95
CA ASP A 33 18.39 -6.16 -21.10
C ASP A 33 18.53 -6.77 -19.71
N TYR A 34 18.40 -5.96 -18.66
CA TYR A 34 18.40 -6.44 -17.29
C TYR A 34 17.37 -5.69 -16.45
N LEU A 35 16.41 -6.40 -15.87
CA LEU A 35 15.43 -5.87 -14.94
C LEU A 35 15.80 -6.25 -13.49
N ALA A 36 16.15 -5.23 -12.70
CA ALA A 36 16.28 -5.36 -11.25
C ALA A 36 15.05 -4.76 -10.55
N VAL A 37 14.26 -5.62 -9.93
CA VAL A 37 13.16 -5.23 -9.05
C VAL A 37 13.69 -5.19 -7.64
N ALA A 38 13.66 -4.04 -6.98
CA ALA A 38 14.12 -3.92 -5.60
C ALA A 38 13.26 -2.94 -4.81
N THR A 39 12.86 -3.33 -3.60
CA THR A 39 11.96 -2.54 -2.75
C THR A 39 12.41 -1.07 -2.61
N PRO A 40 11.48 -0.11 -2.45
CA PRO A 40 11.82 1.29 -2.20
C PRO A 40 12.85 1.46 -1.06
N GLY A 41 13.88 2.28 -1.28
CA GLY A 41 14.97 2.47 -0.30
C GLY A 41 16.05 1.37 -0.31
N ALA A 42 15.93 0.33 -1.14
CA ALA A 42 16.92 -0.74 -1.23
C ALA A 42 18.29 -0.30 -1.77
N GLY A 43 18.40 0.89 -2.38
CA GLY A 43 19.64 1.42 -2.92
C GLY A 43 19.85 1.11 -4.41
N LYS A 44 18.77 1.12 -5.21
CA LYS A 44 18.79 0.86 -6.67
C LYS A 44 19.81 1.72 -7.42
N THR A 45 19.87 3.00 -7.10
CA THR A 45 20.83 3.95 -7.69
C THR A 45 22.29 3.53 -7.48
N THR A 46 22.63 3.02 -6.29
CA THR A 46 24.01 2.56 -6.01
C THR A 46 24.36 1.33 -6.83
N PHE A 47 23.45 0.37 -6.92
CA PHE A 47 23.60 -0.81 -7.77
C PHE A 47 23.82 -0.41 -9.24
N ALA A 48 22.93 0.43 -9.79
CA ALA A 48 22.97 0.82 -11.20
C ALA A 48 24.22 1.62 -11.57
N LEU A 49 24.65 2.55 -10.73
CA LEU A 49 25.87 3.31 -10.97
C LEU A 49 27.13 2.45 -10.82
N THR A 50 27.09 1.40 -9.98
CA THR A 50 28.20 0.45 -9.89
C THR A 50 28.32 -0.38 -11.16
N VAL A 51 27.20 -0.87 -11.70
CA VAL A 51 27.16 -1.51 -13.03
C VAL A 51 27.71 -0.55 -14.09
N ALA A 52 27.25 0.70 -14.10
CA ALA A 52 27.68 1.70 -15.06
C ALA A 52 29.18 1.99 -15.01
N ARG A 53 29.76 2.13 -13.80
CA ARG A 53 31.20 2.32 -13.59
C ARG A 53 32.00 1.16 -14.17
N ILE A 54 31.61 -0.08 -13.85
CA ILE A 54 32.28 -1.28 -14.34
C ILE A 54 32.25 -1.36 -15.87
N LEU A 55 31.09 -1.08 -16.49
CA LEU A 55 30.97 -1.10 -17.96
C LEU A 55 31.79 -0.01 -18.65
N LEU A 56 31.92 1.17 -18.04
CA LEU A 56 32.81 2.25 -18.50
C LEU A 56 34.28 1.85 -18.38
N ASP A 57 34.69 1.31 -17.22
CA ASP A 57 36.08 0.88 -16.99
C ASP A 57 36.52 -0.23 -17.95
N GLN A 58 35.60 -1.14 -18.27
CA GLN A 58 35.84 -2.24 -19.20
C GLN A 58 35.64 -1.84 -20.66
N ARG A 59 35.24 -0.59 -20.95
CA ARG A 59 34.91 -0.09 -22.30
C ARG A 59 33.85 -0.92 -23.02
N VAL A 60 32.93 -1.53 -22.27
CA VAL A 60 31.73 -2.15 -22.84
C VAL A 60 30.81 -1.05 -23.37
N VAL A 61 30.73 0.07 -22.64
CA VAL A 61 30.02 1.28 -23.06
C VAL A 61 30.92 2.50 -22.94
N ASP A 62 30.66 3.51 -23.76
CA ASP A 62 31.36 4.79 -23.80
C ASP A 62 30.46 5.97 -23.38
N ARG A 63 29.17 5.71 -23.16
CA ARG A 63 28.16 6.69 -22.75
C ARG A 63 27.13 6.09 -21.81
N ILE A 64 26.61 6.93 -20.92
CA ILE A 64 25.46 6.61 -20.07
C ILE A 64 24.30 7.57 -20.39
N VAL A 65 23.09 7.05 -20.45
CA VAL A 65 21.85 7.85 -20.44
C VAL A 65 21.03 7.38 -19.26
N ILE A 66 20.67 8.29 -18.36
CA ILE A 66 19.84 7.98 -17.19
C ILE A 66 18.46 8.59 -17.45
N VAL A 67 17.43 7.76 -17.49
CA VAL A 67 16.04 8.18 -17.64
C VAL A 67 15.35 8.07 -16.29
N VAL A 68 14.72 9.16 -15.84
CA VAL A 68 14.04 9.27 -14.54
C VAL A 68 12.62 9.82 -14.71
N PRO A 69 11.71 9.64 -13.74
CA PRO A 69 10.36 10.20 -13.86
C PRO A 69 10.30 11.73 -13.76
N THR A 70 11.10 12.33 -12.88
CA THR A 70 10.98 13.77 -12.55
C THR A 70 12.27 14.56 -12.77
N GLU A 71 12.14 15.87 -13.00
CA GLU A 71 13.31 16.77 -13.19
C GLU A 71 14.23 16.80 -11.96
N HIS A 72 13.64 16.77 -10.75
CA HIS A 72 14.41 16.77 -9.51
C HIS A 72 15.36 15.56 -9.42
N LEU A 73 14.90 14.38 -9.86
CA LEU A 73 15.71 13.16 -9.85
C LEU A 73 16.93 13.23 -10.77
N LYS A 74 16.92 14.03 -11.85
CA LYS A 74 18.08 14.20 -12.74
C LYS A 74 19.29 14.72 -11.95
N THR A 75 19.06 15.73 -11.12
CA THR A 75 20.12 16.34 -10.29
C THR A 75 20.62 15.37 -9.21
N GLN A 76 19.73 14.61 -8.57
CA GLN A 76 20.09 13.61 -7.56
C GLN A 76 20.91 12.46 -8.15
N TRP A 77 20.51 11.97 -9.32
CA TRP A 77 21.24 10.93 -10.06
C TRP A 77 22.61 11.43 -10.50
N ALA A 78 22.72 12.65 -11.04
CA ALA A 78 24.00 13.25 -11.42
C ALA A 78 24.94 13.43 -10.21
N ALA A 79 24.43 13.92 -9.07
CA ALA A 79 25.20 14.04 -7.84
C ALA A 79 25.67 12.67 -7.32
N SER A 80 24.83 11.64 -7.45
CA SER A 80 25.18 10.27 -7.05
C SER A 80 26.21 9.63 -7.98
N ALA A 81 26.09 9.86 -9.28
CA ALA A 81 27.05 9.44 -10.30
C ALA A 81 28.42 10.08 -10.09
N ALA A 82 28.46 11.37 -9.75
CA ALA A 82 29.69 12.10 -9.49
C ALA A 82 30.52 11.50 -8.34
N ARG A 83 29.88 10.96 -7.30
CA ARG A 83 30.57 10.26 -6.18
C ARG A 83 31.31 9.00 -6.63
N LEU A 84 30.94 8.42 -7.77
CA LEU A 84 31.60 7.28 -8.40
C LEU A 84 32.46 7.70 -9.61
N GLY A 85 32.77 8.98 -9.75
CA GLY A 85 33.58 9.52 -10.84
C GLY A 85 32.86 9.53 -12.19
N ILE A 86 31.53 9.42 -12.21
CA ILE A 86 30.71 9.46 -13.41
C ILE A 86 30.10 10.85 -13.55
N SER A 87 30.71 11.71 -14.36
CA SER A 87 30.14 12.99 -14.78
C SER A 87 28.91 12.81 -15.68
N VAL A 88 27.75 13.32 -15.25
CA VAL A 88 26.45 13.29 -15.97
C VAL A 88 25.89 14.71 -16.06
N ASP A 89 25.42 15.09 -17.24
CA ASP A 89 24.74 16.38 -17.47
C ASP A 89 23.25 16.27 -17.10
N ALA A 90 22.86 16.92 -16.00
CA ALA A 90 21.47 17.00 -15.54
C ALA A 90 20.67 18.15 -16.19
N GLU A 91 21.34 19.09 -16.86
CA GLU A 91 20.72 20.26 -17.50
C GLU A 91 20.46 20.01 -19.00
N PHE A 92 20.69 18.78 -19.47
CA PHE A 92 20.46 18.42 -20.86
C PHE A 92 19.00 18.64 -21.26
N THR A 93 18.82 19.24 -22.44
CA THR A 93 17.51 19.50 -23.07
C THR A 93 17.46 18.98 -24.50
N ASN A 94 16.25 18.86 -25.06
CA ASN A 94 16.02 18.40 -26.43
C ASN A 94 16.55 19.32 -27.55
N SER A 95 16.97 20.54 -27.20
CA SER A 95 17.67 21.48 -28.09
C SER A 95 19.17 21.48 -27.90
N SER A 96 19.67 21.00 -26.75
CA SER A 96 21.10 21.00 -26.43
C SER A 96 21.90 19.97 -27.26
N ALA A 97 23.16 20.30 -27.56
CA ALA A 97 24.15 19.33 -27.97
C ALA A 97 24.66 18.54 -26.75
N VAL A 98 25.07 17.28 -26.94
CA VAL A 98 25.70 16.50 -25.87
C VAL A 98 27.11 17.01 -25.68
N ASN A 99 27.43 17.51 -24.48
CA ASN A 99 28.77 17.97 -24.16
C ASN A 99 29.71 16.75 -24.01
N PRO A 100 30.81 16.66 -24.79
CA PRO A 100 31.69 15.50 -24.79
C PRO A 100 32.50 15.33 -23.49
N ALA A 101 32.54 16.33 -22.62
CA ALA A 101 33.21 16.25 -21.32
C ALA A 101 32.44 15.41 -20.28
N HIS A 102 31.13 15.19 -20.49
CA HIS A 102 30.35 14.30 -19.63
C HIS A 102 30.37 12.87 -20.15
N HIS A 103 30.35 11.90 -19.23
CA HIS A 103 30.15 10.49 -19.59
C HIS A 103 28.70 10.23 -20.04
N GLY A 104 27.76 11.11 -19.71
CA GLY A 104 26.35 10.87 -19.98
C GLY A 104 25.44 12.04 -19.72
N VAL A 105 24.13 11.81 -19.91
CA VAL A 105 23.05 12.77 -19.66
C VAL A 105 21.99 12.13 -18.75
N ALA A 106 21.34 12.94 -17.92
CA ALA A 106 20.14 12.56 -17.18
C ALA A 106 18.92 13.28 -17.77
N VAL A 107 17.84 12.56 -18.04
CA VAL A 107 16.66 13.03 -18.78
C VAL A 107 15.38 12.45 -18.19
N THR A 108 14.24 13.11 -18.41
CA THR A 108 12.94 12.56 -18.00
C THR A 108 12.29 11.68 -19.07
N TYR A 109 11.37 10.80 -18.67
CA TYR A 109 10.51 10.07 -19.60
C TYR A 109 9.74 11.01 -20.54
N ALA A 110 9.23 12.13 -20.01
CA ALA A 110 8.57 13.17 -20.79
C ALA A 110 9.50 13.78 -21.86
N GLN A 111 10.75 14.12 -21.50
CA GLN A 111 11.73 14.63 -22.46
C GLN A 111 11.98 13.62 -23.60
N VAL A 112 12.11 12.34 -23.27
CA VAL A 112 12.30 11.27 -24.26
C VAL A 112 11.09 11.17 -25.18
N GLY A 113 9.88 11.11 -24.62
CA GLY A 113 8.62 11.05 -25.37
C GLY A 113 8.40 12.24 -26.29
N MET A 114 8.84 13.44 -25.90
CA MET A 114 8.71 14.65 -26.73
C MET A 114 9.61 14.66 -27.97
N LYS A 115 10.81 14.05 -27.90
CA LYS A 115 11.74 14.03 -29.04
C LYS A 115 12.52 12.71 -29.16
N PRO A 116 11.85 11.57 -29.41
CA PRO A 116 12.50 10.26 -29.43
C PRO A 116 13.68 10.15 -30.41
N THR A 117 13.59 10.84 -31.55
CA THR A 117 14.65 10.91 -32.58
C THR A 117 15.96 11.52 -32.09
N LYS A 118 15.89 12.53 -31.23
CA LYS A 118 17.09 13.11 -30.62
C LYS A 118 17.76 12.10 -29.68
N HIS A 119 16.98 11.41 -28.87
CA HIS A 119 17.51 10.42 -27.93
C HIS A 119 18.06 9.19 -28.65
N TYR A 120 17.42 8.75 -29.74
CA TYR A 120 17.95 7.74 -30.64
C TYR A 120 19.34 8.11 -31.17
N GLN A 121 19.50 9.34 -31.68
CA GLN A 121 20.80 9.84 -32.15
C GLN A 121 21.86 9.86 -31.02
N VAL A 122 21.47 10.28 -29.82
CA VAL A 122 22.38 10.31 -28.65
C VAL A 122 22.83 8.90 -28.26
N ALA A 123 21.90 7.95 -28.22
CA ALA A 123 22.13 6.57 -27.81
C ALA A 123 22.90 5.74 -28.84
N THR A 124 22.76 6.05 -30.14
CA THR A 124 23.44 5.32 -31.23
C THR A 124 24.77 5.93 -31.65
N ALA A 125 25.04 7.20 -31.31
CA ALA A 125 26.32 7.85 -31.62
C ALA A 125 27.53 7.22 -30.91
N ARG A 126 27.32 6.45 -29.84
CA ARG A 126 28.34 5.71 -29.08
C ARG A 126 27.72 4.45 -28.47
N LYS A 127 28.54 3.49 -28.04
CA LYS A 127 28.07 2.37 -27.22
C LYS A 127 27.49 2.92 -25.92
N THR A 128 26.17 2.82 -25.76
CA THR A 128 25.46 3.50 -24.69
C THR A 128 24.80 2.50 -23.75
N LEU A 129 25.04 2.68 -22.44
CA LEU A 129 24.19 2.12 -21.39
C LEU A 129 23.02 3.07 -21.15
N VAL A 130 21.79 2.56 -21.24
CA VAL A 130 20.60 3.30 -20.83
C VAL A 130 20.12 2.72 -19.49
N ILE A 131 20.07 3.56 -18.47
CA ILE A 131 19.50 3.24 -17.15
C ILE A 131 18.09 3.83 -17.13
N LEU A 132 17.10 2.97 -16.90
CA LEU A 132 15.67 3.30 -16.86
C LEU A 132 15.21 3.17 -15.41
N ASP A 133 15.21 4.29 -14.67
CA ASP A 133 14.78 4.33 -13.27
C ASP A 133 13.27 4.41 -13.17
N GLU A 134 12.70 3.59 -12.27
CA GLU A 134 11.24 3.42 -12.14
C GLU A 134 10.56 3.17 -13.50
N ILE A 135 11.04 2.16 -14.22
CA ILE A 135 10.66 1.88 -15.63
C ILE A 135 9.14 1.72 -15.85
N HIS A 136 8.37 1.47 -14.79
CA HIS A 136 6.90 1.48 -14.87
C HIS A 136 6.34 2.81 -15.40
N HIS A 137 7.04 3.94 -15.22
CA HIS A 137 6.68 5.23 -15.80
C HIS A 137 6.74 5.27 -17.33
N ALA A 138 7.53 4.40 -17.97
CA ALA A 138 7.46 4.25 -19.42
C ALA A 138 6.06 3.78 -19.87
N GLY A 139 5.26 3.25 -18.94
CA GLY A 139 3.88 2.86 -19.14
C GLY A 139 2.83 3.96 -18.86
N ASP A 140 3.15 5.03 -18.14
CA ASP A 140 2.13 6.01 -17.70
C ASP A 140 1.39 6.69 -18.86
N ALA A 141 2.07 6.84 -20.00
CA ALA A 141 1.45 7.29 -21.24
C ALA A 141 1.96 6.43 -22.39
N LYS A 142 1.05 6.00 -23.27
CA LYS A 142 1.40 5.23 -24.47
C LYS A 142 2.49 5.91 -25.31
N SER A 143 2.45 7.24 -25.40
CA SER A 143 3.45 8.05 -26.11
C SER A 143 4.85 8.00 -25.49
N TRP A 144 4.95 7.86 -24.16
CA TRP A 144 6.23 7.71 -23.47
C TRP A 144 6.82 6.32 -23.73
N GLY A 145 6.01 5.27 -23.64
CA GLY A 145 6.45 3.89 -23.91
C GLY A 145 6.96 3.71 -25.34
N ASP A 146 6.19 4.19 -26.33
CA ASP A 146 6.59 4.15 -27.74
C ASP A 146 7.85 5.00 -27.98
N GLY A 147 7.94 6.18 -27.36
CA GLY A 147 9.10 7.06 -27.45
C GLY A 147 10.38 6.44 -26.85
N VAL A 148 10.28 5.84 -25.66
CA VAL A 148 11.39 5.13 -24.99
C VAL A 148 11.85 3.94 -25.82
N ARG A 149 10.90 3.14 -26.34
CA ARG A 149 11.21 2.01 -27.21
C ARG A 149 11.97 2.49 -28.44
N PHE A 150 11.44 3.47 -29.16
CA PHE A 150 12.09 4.03 -30.35
C PHE A 150 13.48 4.60 -30.04
N ALA A 151 13.61 5.37 -28.95
CA ALA A 151 14.85 6.04 -28.59
C ALA A 151 15.99 5.07 -28.24
N TYR A 152 15.68 3.95 -27.58
CA TYR A 152 16.69 3.13 -26.92
C TYR A 152 16.74 1.67 -27.38
N ASP A 153 15.97 1.28 -28.40
CA ASP A 153 16.00 -0.08 -28.97
C ASP A 153 17.41 -0.54 -29.41
N GLN A 154 18.21 0.41 -29.88
CA GLN A 154 19.57 0.18 -30.40
C GLN A 154 20.68 0.48 -29.38
N ALA A 155 20.34 0.70 -28.10
CA ALA A 155 21.34 0.85 -27.04
C ALA A 155 22.16 -0.44 -26.86
N GLU A 156 23.42 -0.29 -26.44
CA GLU A 156 24.36 -1.41 -26.21
C GLU A 156 23.94 -2.22 -24.98
N ARG A 157 23.52 -1.54 -23.92
CA ARG A 157 23.00 -2.14 -22.68
C ARG A 157 21.81 -1.33 -22.16
N ARG A 158 20.84 -2.00 -21.55
CA ARG A 158 19.68 -1.40 -20.90
C ARG A 158 19.50 -2.01 -19.51
N LEU A 159 19.55 -1.15 -18.50
CA LEU A 159 19.36 -1.52 -17.11
C LEU A 159 18.07 -0.89 -16.61
N ALA A 160 17.04 -1.70 -16.40
CA ALA A 160 15.75 -1.30 -15.89
C ALA A 160 15.68 -1.51 -14.38
N LEU A 161 15.20 -0.50 -13.66
CA LEU A 161 15.02 -0.52 -12.21
C LEU A 161 13.56 -0.22 -11.87
N THR A 162 13.00 -0.92 -10.90
CA THR A 162 11.68 -0.58 -10.37
C THR A 162 11.51 -1.06 -8.93
N GLY A 163 10.75 -0.30 -8.13
CA GLY A 163 10.24 -0.77 -6.84
C GLY A 163 9.01 -1.67 -6.95
N THR A 164 8.28 -1.53 -8.05
CA THR A 164 6.96 -2.12 -8.28
C THR A 164 6.88 -2.57 -9.74
N PRO A 165 6.95 -3.88 -10.02
CA PRO A 165 6.88 -4.38 -11.40
C PRO A 165 5.46 -4.35 -11.99
N PHE A 166 4.52 -3.66 -11.33
CA PHE A 166 3.09 -3.66 -11.61
C PHE A 166 2.68 -2.44 -12.45
N ARG A 167 1.71 -2.65 -13.33
CA ARG A 167 0.90 -1.62 -14.00
C ARG A 167 -0.57 -1.84 -13.69
N SER A 168 -1.37 -0.80 -13.90
CA SER A 168 -2.84 -0.85 -13.89
C SER A 168 -3.46 -1.12 -15.26
N ASP A 169 -2.67 -1.16 -16.34
CA ASP A 169 -3.12 -1.36 -17.72
C ASP A 169 -2.33 -2.44 -18.49
N ASP A 170 -2.94 -2.99 -19.55
CA ASP A 170 -2.48 -4.19 -20.28
C ASP A 170 -1.31 -3.97 -21.27
N SER A 171 -0.74 -2.77 -21.33
CA SER A 171 0.34 -2.50 -22.29
C SER A 171 1.70 -3.00 -21.79
N PRO A 172 2.50 -3.71 -22.59
CA PRO A 172 3.82 -4.18 -22.16
C PRO A 172 4.81 -3.02 -21.98
N ILE A 173 5.56 -3.03 -20.88
CA ILE A 173 6.64 -2.06 -20.63
C ILE A 173 7.79 -2.34 -21.61
N PRO A 174 8.34 -1.31 -22.29
CA PRO A 174 9.49 -1.49 -23.17
C PRO A 174 10.65 -2.20 -22.47
N PHE A 175 11.26 -3.16 -23.17
CA PHE A 175 12.45 -3.91 -22.71
C PHE A 175 12.24 -4.85 -21.53
N ILE A 176 10.98 -5.06 -21.10
CA ILE A 176 10.63 -6.05 -20.08
C ILE A 176 10.15 -7.34 -20.74
N LEU A 177 10.62 -8.48 -20.22
CA LEU A 177 10.15 -9.81 -20.62
C LEU A 177 8.87 -10.14 -19.86
N TYR A 178 7.89 -10.69 -20.56
CA TYR A 178 6.65 -11.19 -19.98
C TYR A 178 6.56 -12.70 -20.22
N LYS A 179 6.05 -13.42 -19.23
CA LYS A 179 5.73 -14.85 -19.29
C LYS A 179 4.24 -15.02 -19.09
N ASP A 180 3.66 -15.93 -19.87
CA ASP A 180 2.29 -16.38 -19.63
C ASP A 180 2.26 -17.29 -18.40
N ILE A 181 1.48 -16.90 -17.39
CA ILE A 181 1.18 -17.70 -16.20
C ILE A 181 -0.33 -17.69 -16.04
N ASP A 182 -0.97 -18.86 -16.17
CA ASP A 182 -2.42 -19.05 -16.04
C ASP A 182 -3.26 -18.10 -16.93
N GLY A 183 -2.78 -17.77 -18.14
CA GLY A 183 -3.46 -16.87 -19.08
C GLY A 183 -3.22 -15.38 -18.81
N ALA A 184 -2.45 -15.03 -17.77
CA ALA A 184 -2.04 -13.66 -17.47
C ALA A 184 -0.57 -13.43 -17.86
N GLN A 185 -0.27 -12.27 -18.43
CA GLN A 185 1.10 -11.86 -18.76
C GLN A 185 1.78 -11.29 -17.51
N VAL A 186 2.75 -12.03 -16.95
CA VAL A 186 3.49 -11.63 -15.75
C VAL A 186 4.89 -11.18 -16.14
N SER A 187 5.31 -10.00 -15.66
CA SER A 187 6.65 -9.48 -15.90
C SER A 187 7.71 -10.35 -15.21
N GLN A 188 8.79 -10.66 -15.92
CA GLN A 188 9.89 -11.46 -15.42
C GLN A 188 11.11 -10.58 -15.16
N ALA A 189 11.52 -10.50 -13.89
CA ALA A 189 12.74 -9.83 -13.49
C ALA A 189 13.97 -10.76 -13.57
N ASP A 190 15.12 -10.18 -13.90
CA ASP A 190 16.41 -10.88 -13.81
C ASP A 190 16.86 -11.02 -12.36
N TYR A 191 16.53 -10.05 -11.50
CA TYR A 191 16.75 -10.14 -10.07
C TYR A 191 15.63 -9.44 -9.31
N THR A 192 15.13 -10.08 -8.25
CA THR A 192 14.09 -9.54 -7.38
C THR A 192 14.60 -9.49 -5.95
N TYR A 193 14.57 -8.31 -5.36
CA TYR A 193 14.77 -8.04 -3.94
C TYR A 193 13.46 -7.49 -3.37
N GLY A 194 12.62 -8.39 -2.89
CA GLY A 194 11.29 -8.09 -2.42
C GLY A 194 11.28 -7.39 -1.06
N TYR A 195 10.08 -7.05 -0.62
CA TYR A 195 9.84 -6.45 0.70
C TYR A 195 10.27 -7.39 1.84
N SER A 196 10.09 -8.69 1.67
CA SER A 196 10.36 -9.75 2.65
C SER A 196 11.85 -9.90 2.93
N GLU A 197 12.66 -10.01 1.88
CA GLU A 197 14.12 -10.06 2.00
C GLU A 197 14.63 -8.76 2.61
N ALA A 198 14.06 -7.63 2.18
CA ALA A 198 14.45 -6.32 2.72
C ALA A 198 14.12 -6.13 4.19
N LEU A 199 13.03 -6.73 4.67
CA LEU A 199 12.65 -6.72 6.07
C LEU A 199 13.61 -7.59 6.90
N ALA A 200 13.94 -8.78 6.39
CA ALA A 200 14.91 -9.69 7.02
C ALA A 200 16.31 -9.05 7.14
N ASP A 201 16.73 -8.32 6.10
CA ASP A 201 18.00 -7.58 6.08
C ASP A 201 17.96 -6.29 6.92
N GLY A 202 16.78 -5.88 7.42
CA GLY A 202 16.57 -4.64 8.16
C GLY A 202 16.75 -3.36 7.33
N VAL A 203 16.63 -3.48 6.01
CA VAL A 203 16.70 -2.36 5.05
C VAL A 203 15.40 -1.56 5.05
N VAL A 204 14.27 -2.26 5.20
CA VAL A 204 12.95 -1.67 5.42
C VAL A 204 12.45 -2.03 6.81
N ARG A 205 11.40 -1.34 7.25
CA ARG A 205 10.72 -1.59 8.51
C ARG A 205 9.30 -2.08 8.28
N PRO A 206 8.73 -2.83 9.23
CA PRO A 206 7.36 -3.33 9.10
C PRO A 206 6.34 -2.19 9.10
N VAL A 207 5.24 -2.39 8.37
CA VAL A 207 4.09 -1.49 8.32
C VAL A 207 2.90 -2.17 8.99
N VAL A 208 2.25 -1.44 9.88
CA VAL A 208 1.01 -1.86 10.54
C VAL A 208 -0.12 -1.08 9.89
N PHE A 209 -1.10 -1.77 9.33
CA PHE A 209 -2.25 -1.12 8.73
C PHE A 209 -3.42 -1.09 9.73
N LEU A 210 -3.97 0.10 9.98
CA LEU A 210 -5.13 0.30 10.84
C LEU A 210 -6.34 0.61 9.97
N ALA A 211 -7.28 -0.33 9.88
CA ALA A 211 -8.47 -0.20 9.06
C ALA A 211 -9.59 0.49 9.86
N TYR A 212 -10.00 1.67 9.42
CA TYR A 212 -11.12 2.42 10.00
C TYR A 212 -12.38 2.21 9.16
N SER A 213 -13.40 1.63 9.79
CA SER A 213 -14.76 1.56 9.29
C SER A 213 -15.51 2.86 9.65
N GLY A 214 -16.73 2.97 9.16
CA GLY A 214 -17.62 4.07 9.49
C GLY A 214 -18.94 3.98 8.76
N ASN A 215 -20.01 4.49 9.38
CA ASN A 215 -21.30 4.64 8.72
C ASN A 215 -21.25 5.90 7.88
N ALA A 216 -21.48 5.81 6.58
CA ALA A 216 -21.60 6.93 5.68
C ALA A 216 -23.06 7.16 5.32
N ARG A 217 -23.56 8.39 5.50
CA ARG A 217 -24.88 8.81 5.07
C ARG A 217 -24.79 9.92 4.04
N TRP A 218 -25.44 9.74 2.90
CA TRP A 218 -25.48 10.74 1.83
C TRP A 218 -26.85 10.86 1.20
N ARG A 219 -27.11 12.01 0.58
CA ARG A 219 -28.30 12.25 -0.23
C ARG A 219 -27.92 12.35 -1.70
N ASP A 220 -28.67 11.69 -2.57
CA ASP A 220 -28.51 11.82 -4.01
C ASP A 220 -29.25 13.03 -4.59
N SER A 221 -29.12 13.25 -5.90
CA SER A 221 -29.77 14.37 -6.60
C SER A 221 -31.29 14.27 -6.64
N ALA A 222 -31.87 13.09 -6.40
CA ALA A 222 -33.31 12.87 -6.30
C ALA A 222 -33.84 13.16 -4.88
N GLY A 223 -32.95 13.43 -3.92
CA GLY A 223 -33.29 13.67 -2.54
C GLY A 223 -33.41 12.40 -1.70
N GLU A 224 -33.08 11.24 -2.25
CA GLU A 224 -33.10 9.96 -1.54
C GLU A 224 -31.87 9.85 -0.63
N GLU A 225 -32.11 9.47 0.63
CA GLU A 225 -31.06 9.25 1.62
C GLU A 225 -30.60 7.80 1.59
N TYR A 226 -29.29 7.63 1.54
CA TYR A 226 -28.62 6.34 1.55
C TYR A 226 -27.71 6.26 2.78
N GLU A 227 -27.69 5.10 3.42
CA GLU A 227 -26.78 4.77 4.51
C GLU A 227 -26.02 3.50 4.14
N ALA A 228 -24.70 3.54 4.27
CA ALA A 228 -23.85 2.39 4.04
C ALA A 228 -22.64 2.40 4.98
N ARG A 229 -22.24 1.23 5.46
CA ARG A 229 -21.08 1.08 6.33
C ARG A 229 -19.87 0.63 5.54
N LEU A 230 -18.74 1.33 5.71
CA LEU A 230 -17.46 0.89 5.18
C LEU A 230 -17.07 -0.46 5.81
N GLY A 231 -16.76 -1.46 4.99
CA GLY A 231 -16.41 -2.81 5.43
C GLY A 231 -17.57 -3.81 5.36
N GLU A 232 -18.81 -3.36 5.16
CA GLU A 232 -19.94 -4.24 4.86
C GLU A 232 -20.03 -4.60 3.36
N PRO A 233 -20.69 -5.70 2.98
CA PRO A 233 -20.84 -6.10 1.59
C PRO A 233 -21.73 -5.10 0.83
N LEU A 234 -21.10 -4.20 0.08
CA LEU A 234 -21.74 -3.22 -0.79
C LEU A 234 -21.43 -3.53 -2.26
N ASN A 235 -22.25 -3.03 -3.18
CA ASN A 235 -21.87 -3.05 -4.59
C ASN A 235 -20.74 -2.03 -4.86
N ALA A 236 -20.09 -2.11 -6.02
CA ALA A 236 -18.94 -1.26 -6.34
C ALA A 236 -19.28 0.24 -6.30
N GLU A 237 -20.45 0.64 -6.81
CA GLU A 237 -20.89 2.02 -6.84
C GLU A 237 -21.18 2.57 -5.43
N GLN A 238 -21.89 1.80 -4.61
CA GLN A 238 -22.17 2.13 -3.22
C GLN A 238 -20.88 2.20 -2.39
N THR A 239 -19.91 1.32 -2.65
CA THR A 239 -18.61 1.34 -2.00
C THR A 239 -17.85 2.63 -2.34
N ALA A 240 -17.80 3.00 -3.63
CA ALA A 240 -17.15 4.24 -4.08
C ALA A 240 -17.81 5.48 -3.47
N ARG A 241 -19.15 5.52 -3.42
CA ARG A 241 -19.92 6.62 -2.80
C ARG A 241 -19.70 6.69 -1.30
N ALA A 242 -19.80 5.57 -0.58
CA ALA A 242 -19.55 5.53 0.87
C ALA A 242 -18.11 5.96 1.20
N TRP A 243 -17.14 5.52 0.39
CA TRP A 243 -15.74 5.91 0.53
C TRP A 243 -15.54 7.41 0.28
N LYS A 244 -16.10 7.99 -0.78
CA LYS A 244 -16.03 9.43 -1.06
C LYS A 244 -16.69 10.25 0.07
N THR A 245 -17.80 9.76 0.61
CA THR A 245 -18.50 10.37 1.76
C THR A 245 -17.63 10.38 3.01
N ALA A 246 -16.97 9.26 3.33
CA ALA A 246 -16.09 9.17 4.49
C ALA A 246 -14.88 10.11 4.39
N LEU A 247 -14.40 10.37 3.17
CA LEU A 247 -13.30 11.31 2.93
C LEU A 247 -13.73 12.80 2.96
N ASP A 248 -15.03 13.10 3.09
CA ASP A 248 -15.47 14.49 3.20
C ASP A 248 -14.94 15.13 4.51
N HIS A 249 -14.20 16.22 4.36
CA HIS A 249 -13.64 16.98 5.48
C HIS A 249 -14.70 17.64 6.37
N LYS A 250 -15.96 17.71 5.93
CA LYS A 250 -17.10 18.19 6.71
C LYS A 250 -17.73 17.10 7.59
N GLY A 251 -17.47 15.83 7.29
CA GLY A 251 -17.93 14.69 8.10
C GLY A 251 -17.08 14.50 9.36
N GLU A 252 -17.47 13.53 10.20
CA GLU A 252 -16.76 13.24 11.46
C GLU A 252 -15.69 12.16 11.29
N TRP A 253 -15.72 11.41 10.18
CA TRP A 253 -14.78 10.31 9.92
C TRP A 253 -13.33 10.79 9.82
N ILE A 254 -13.04 11.78 8.96
CA ILE A 254 -11.69 12.33 8.81
C ILE A 254 -11.16 12.91 10.14
N PRO A 255 -11.88 13.78 10.85
CA PRO A 255 -11.43 14.26 12.16
C PRO A 255 -11.08 13.14 13.14
N ALA A 256 -11.89 12.07 13.22
CA ALA A 256 -11.65 10.94 14.09
C ALA A 256 -10.38 10.16 13.71
N VAL A 257 -10.21 9.84 12.42
CA VAL A 257 -9.00 9.16 11.92
C VAL A 257 -7.75 10.00 12.13
N LEU A 258 -7.81 11.31 11.89
CA LEU A 258 -6.69 12.23 12.13
C LEU A 258 -6.35 12.32 13.62
N ALA A 259 -7.33 12.25 14.51
CA ALA A 259 -7.10 12.23 15.96
C ALA A 259 -6.44 10.93 16.42
N GLY A 260 -6.91 9.77 15.93
CA GLY A 260 -6.28 8.46 16.18
C GLY A 260 -4.84 8.42 15.66
N ALA A 261 -4.61 8.90 14.44
CA ALA A 261 -3.29 9.01 13.83
C ALA A 261 -2.37 9.98 14.58
N HIS A 262 -2.89 11.10 15.10
CA HIS A 262 -2.12 12.02 15.93
C HIS A 262 -1.70 11.41 17.26
N THR A 263 -2.62 10.70 17.92
CA THR A 263 -2.32 9.95 19.15
C THR A 263 -1.20 8.94 18.91
N ARG A 264 -1.31 8.17 17.83
CA ARG A 264 -0.27 7.21 17.40
C ARG A 264 1.08 7.89 17.18
N LEU A 265 1.10 9.04 16.49
CA LEU A 265 2.32 9.79 16.22
C LEU A 265 2.98 10.26 17.52
N LEU A 266 2.23 10.80 18.47
CA LEU A 266 2.77 11.26 19.76
C LEU A 266 3.36 10.10 20.57
N GLN A 267 2.72 8.94 20.55
CA GLN A 267 3.25 7.73 21.21
C GLN A 267 4.55 7.27 20.56
N LEU A 268 4.63 7.24 19.22
CA LEU A 268 5.89 6.94 18.52
C LEU A 268 7.00 7.93 18.90
N ARG A 269 6.67 9.22 19.04
CA ARG A 269 7.63 10.28 19.41
C ARG A 269 8.24 10.14 20.80
N GLN A 270 7.68 9.30 21.67
CA GLN A 270 8.34 8.93 22.94
C GLN A 270 9.64 8.16 22.70
N SER A 271 9.71 7.37 21.63
CA SER A 271 10.88 6.56 21.25
C SER A 271 11.67 7.13 20.06
N VAL A 272 10.98 7.83 19.16
CA VAL A 272 11.53 8.40 17.94
C VAL A 272 11.15 9.89 17.88
N PRO A 273 11.88 10.79 18.57
CA PRO A 273 11.43 12.15 18.86
C PRO A 273 11.09 13.03 17.65
N ASP A 274 11.64 12.71 16.48
CA ASP A 274 11.46 13.42 15.23
C ASP A 274 10.52 12.68 14.24
N ALA A 275 9.80 11.66 14.68
CA ALA A 275 8.82 10.98 13.84
C ALA A 275 7.79 11.98 13.29
N GLY A 276 7.56 11.91 11.98
CA GLY A 276 6.61 12.74 11.24
C GLY A 276 5.42 11.94 10.73
N GLY A 277 4.29 12.61 10.56
CA GLY A 277 3.09 12.08 9.94
C GLY A 277 2.86 12.64 8.54
N LEU A 278 2.28 11.84 7.64
CA LEU A 278 1.86 12.25 6.30
C LEU A 278 0.39 11.89 6.06
N VAL A 279 -0.40 12.89 5.66
CA VAL A 279 -1.75 12.67 5.11
C VAL A 279 -1.71 12.81 3.59
N ILE A 280 -2.21 11.80 2.90
CA ILE A 280 -2.33 11.79 1.44
C ILE A 280 -3.77 12.17 1.08
N ALA A 281 -3.97 13.37 0.56
CA ALA A 281 -5.27 13.90 0.18
C ALA A 281 -5.56 13.71 -1.31
N THR A 282 -6.85 13.66 -1.66
CA THR A 282 -7.32 13.54 -3.05
C THR A 282 -6.97 14.76 -3.91
N ASP A 283 -7.15 15.96 -3.36
CA ASP A 283 -7.03 17.22 -4.08
C ASP A 283 -6.58 18.39 -3.18
N THR A 284 -6.27 19.52 -3.79
CA THR A 284 -5.76 20.73 -3.10
C THR A 284 -6.76 21.31 -2.10
N THR A 285 -8.06 21.25 -2.37
CA THR A 285 -9.10 21.78 -1.49
C THR A 285 -9.20 20.92 -0.23
N THR A 286 -9.29 19.60 -0.39
CA THR A 286 -9.33 18.64 0.72
C THR A 286 -8.03 18.66 1.52
N ALA A 287 -6.86 18.77 0.88
CA ALA A 287 -5.57 18.90 1.58
C ALA A 287 -5.51 20.11 2.53
N ARG A 288 -5.95 21.29 2.06
CA ARG A 288 -5.99 22.48 2.91
C ARG A 288 -7.01 22.35 4.04
N ALA A 289 -8.12 21.66 3.81
CA ALA A 289 -9.12 21.39 4.84
C ALA A 289 -8.60 20.44 5.92
N TYR A 290 -7.98 19.32 5.52
CA TYR A 290 -7.36 18.36 6.44
C TYR A 290 -6.25 18.99 7.27
N ALA A 291 -5.43 19.86 6.66
CA ALA A 291 -4.41 20.61 7.39
C ALA A 291 -5.01 21.44 8.53
N LYS A 292 -6.09 22.20 8.28
CA LYS A 292 -6.77 22.98 9.33
C LYS A 292 -7.33 22.12 10.46
N ILE A 293 -7.85 20.94 10.12
CA ILE A 293 -8.35 19.98 11.12
C ILE A 293 -7.18 19.49 11.99
N LEU A 294 -6.07 19.08 11.36
CA LEU A 294 -4.86 18.65 12.05
C LEU A 294 -4.21 19.76 12.88
N GLU A 295 -4.23 21.02 12.44
CA GLU A 295 -3.73 22.16 13.22
C GLU A 295 -4.53 22.32 14.51
N ARG A 296 -5.86 22.14 14.45
CA ARG A 296 -6.73 22.16 15.63
C ARG A 296 -6.46 20.98 16.57
N ILE A 297 -6.26 19.78 16.00
CA ILE A 297 -6.00 18.56 16.78
C ILE A 297 -4.63 18.63 17.45
N SER A 298 -3.60 19.01 16.70
CA SER A 298 -2.21 18.98 17.17
C SER A 298 -1.76 20.22 17.92
N GLY A 299 -2.46 21.35 17.76
CA GLY A 299 -2.05 22.66 18.28
C GLY A 299 -0.77 23.21 17.62
N THR A 300 -0.32 22.59 16.53
CA THR A 300 0.90 22.99 15.81
C THR A 300 0.60 23.26 14.33
N ARG A 301 1.46 24.04 13.67
CA ARG A 301 1.33 24.29 12.23
C ARG A 301 1.58 23.01 11.44
N VAL A 302 0.82 22.84 10.36
CA VAL A 302 0.90 21.68 9.47
C VAL A 302 1.54 22.10 8.14
N THR A 303 2.53 21.33 7.68
CA THR A 303 3.17 21.60 6.39
C THR A 303 2.28 21.13 5.26
N VAL A 304 1.71 22.06 4.50
CA VAL A 304 0.90 21.73 3.31
C VAL A 304 1.79 21.77 2.08
N VAL A 305 1.78 20.70 1.29
CA VAL A 305 2.56 20.59 0.05
C VAL A 305 1.60 20.27 -1.09
N LEU A 306 1.53 21.18 -2.05
CA LEU A 306 0.64 21.09 -3.20
C LEU A 306 1.49 20.95 -4.45
N SER A 307 1.14 20.01 -5.33
CA SER A 307 1.94 19.61 -6.50
C SER A 307 2.29 20.76 -7.45
N ASP A 308 1.43 21.78 -7.50
CA ASP A 308 1.50 22.85 -8.51
C ASP A 308 2.10 24.15 -7.96
N GLU A 309 2.49 24.17 -6.68
CA GLU A 309 3.03 25.37 -6.03
C GLU A 309 4.56 25.42 -6.07
N THR A 310 5.08 26.59 -6.49
CA THR A 310 6.51 26.90 -6.42
C THR A 310 7.01 26.74 -4.98
N GLY A 311 8.16 26.08 -4.78
CA GLY A 311 8.72 25.82 -3.44
C GLY A 311 8.14 24.59 -2.72
N ALA A 312 7.36 23.72 -3.39
CA ALA A 312 6.93 22.44 -2.83
C ALA A 312 8.13 21.56 -2.39
N SER A 313 9.19 21.50 -3.20
CA SER A 313 10.41 20.74 -2.85
C SER A 313 11.12 21.29 -1.61
N ASP A 314 11.22 22.61 -1.50
CA ASP A 314 11.85 23.26 -0.33
C ASP A 314 11.04 23.00 0.94
N ARG A 315 9.71 23.08 0.88
CA ARG A 315 8.84 22.73 2.02
C ARG A 315 8.99 21.28 2.48
N ILE A 316 9.13 20.35 1.54
CA ILE A 316 9.36 18.93 1.89
C ILE A 316 10.73 18.78 2.54
N LYS A 317 11.76 19.48 2.03
CA LYS A 317 13.09 19.48 2.61
C LYS A 317 13.09 20.06 4.02
N ASP A 318 12.48 21.22 4.22
CA ASP A 318 12.34 21.86 5.54
C ASP A 318 11.61 20.95 6.53
N PHE A 319 10.54 20.27 6.08
CA PHE A 319 9.83 19.29 6.89
C PHE A 319 10.69 18.05 7.19
N SER A 320 11.52 17.60 6.23
CA SER A 320 12.41 16.45 6.39
C SER A 320 13.55 16.74 7.39
N ASP A 321 14.11 17.96 7.33
CA ASP A 321 15.19 18.41 8.21
C ASP A 321 14.67 18.90 9.58
N GLY A 322 13.38 19.18 9.69
CA GLY A 322 12.73 19.74 10.88
C GLY A 322 12.18 18.73 11.88
N THR A 323 11.40 19.23 12.84
CA THR A 323 10.72 18.43 13.89
C THR A 323 9.19 18.54 13.86
N ASP A 324 8.64 19.16 12.82
CA ASP A 324 7.20 19.36 12.65
C ASP A 324 6.44 18.04 12.70
N LEU A 325 5.20 18.06 13.18
CA LEU A 325 4.45 16.82 13.39
C LEU A 325 3.89 16.27 12.07
N TRP A 326 3.31 17.14 11.24
CA TRP A 326 2.47 16.71 10.13
C TRP A 326 2.79 17.41 8.82
N MET A 327 2.74 16.63 7.76
CA MET A 327 2.69 17.09 6.38
C MET A 327 1.40 16.60 5.73
N VAL A 328 0.75 17.44 4.92
CA VAL A 328 -0.40 17.06 4.09
C VAL A 328 -0.03 17.30 2.63
N ALA A 329 -0.20 16.28 1.79
CA ALA A 329 0.16 16.32 0.38
C ALA A 329 -1.00 15.86 -0.52
N VAL A 330 -1.10 16.42 -1.73
CA VAL A 330 -2.10 16.06 -2.74
C VAL A 330 -1.52 15.10 -3.75
N ARG A 331 -2.12 13.91 -3.91
CA ARG A 331 -1.57 12.87 -4.78
C ARG A 331 -0.08 12.64 -4.45
N MET A 332 0.68 12.10 -5.40
CA MET A 332 2.12 11.96 -5.23
C MET A 332 2.84 13.30 -5.38
N VAL A 333 2.79 14.14 -4.34
CA VAL A 333 3.74 15.25 -4.27
C VAL A 333 5.08 14.66 -3.84
N SER A 334 6.03 14.64 -4.77
CA SER A 334 7.43 14.18 -4.67
C SER A 334 7.71 12.71 -4.96
N GLU A 335 7.55 12.29 -6.22
CA GLU A 335 8.50 11.32 -6.77
C GLU A 335 9.90 11.94 -6.75
N GLY A 336 10.72 11.47 -5.83
CA GLY A 336 12.15 11.81 -5.75
C GLY A 336 12.59 12.65 -4.54
N VAL A 337 11.71 13.06 -3.62
CA VAL A 337 12.16 13.61 -2.33
C VAL A 337 11.90 12.56 -1.24
N ASP A 338 12.97 12.14 -0.58
CA ASP A 338 12.91 11.16 0.50
C ASP A 338 12.69 11.87 1.84
N VAL A 339 11.76 11.36 2.64
CA VAL A 339 11.47 11.86 4.00
C VAL A 339 11.55 10.67 4.97
N PRO A 340 12.76 10.23 5.37
CA PRO A 340 12.94 9.01 6.13
C PRO A 340 12.26 8.99 7.51
N ARG A 341 11.91 10.17 8.04
CA ARG A 341 11.27 10.30 9.36
C ARG A 341 9.75 10.09 9.35
N LEU A 342 9.12 9.96 8.19
CA LEU A 342 7.68 9.69 8.08
C LEU A 342 7.35 8.33 8.68
N ALA A 343 6.63 8.26 9.80
CA ALA A 343 6.30 7.01 10.50
C ALA A 343 4.80 6.73 10.63
N VAL A 344 3.96 7.76 10.51
CA VAL A 344 2.49 7.62 10.52
C VAL A 344 1.90 8.11 9.21
N GLY A 345 1.11 7.29 8.55
CA GLY A 345 0.42 7.63 7.31
C GLY A 345 -1.10 7.65 7.50
N VAL A 346 -1.79 8.60 6.86
CA VAL A 346 -3.24 8.57 6.70
C VAL A 346 -3.56 8.56 5.21
N TYR A 347 -4.15 7.46 4.75
CA TYR A 347 -4.56 7.28 3.36
C TYR A 347 -5.94 7.89 3.14
N ALA A 348 -5.98 9.21 2.96
CA ALA A 348 -7.21 10.01 2.80
C ALA A 348 -7.48 10.34 1.33
N THR A 349 -7.41 9.33 0.46
CA THR A 349 -7.66 9.48 -0.97
C THR A 349 -8.48 8.31 -1.51
N SER A 350 -9.24 8.55 -2.57
CA SER A 350 -10.04 7.55 -3.29
C SER A 350 -9.25 6.76 -4.34
N ALA A 351 -7.95 7.01 -4.49
CA ALA A 351 -7.10 6.23 -5.38
C ALA A 351 -6.92 4.80 -4.83
N SER A 352 -7.14 3.79 -5.66
CA SER A 352 -7.05 2.36 -5.28
C SER A 352 -6.18 1.52 -6.21
N THR A 353 -5.43 2.13 -7.13
CA THR A 353 -4.57 1.37 -8.04
C THR A 353 -3.41 0.73 -7.25
N PRO A 354 -3.01 -0.52 -7.57
CA PRO A 354 -1.92 -1.20 -6.87
C PRO A 354 -0.60 -0.40 -6.87
N LEU A 355 -0.30 0.26 -8.00
CA LEU A 355 0.90 1.08 -8.16
C LEU A 355 0.89 2.28 -7.20
N PHE A 356 -0.21 3.05 -7.19
CA PHE A 356 -0.33 4.21 -6.33
C PHE A 356 -0.25 3.81 -4.85
N PHE A 357 -0.93 2.73 -4.46
CA PHE A 357 -0.87 2.21 -3.10
C PHE A 357 0.57 1.84 -2.71
N ALA A 358 1.26 1.05 -3.53
CA ALA A 358 2.64 0.64 -3.25
C ALA A 358 3.61 1.83 -3.19
N GLN A 359 3.45 2.84 -4.05
CA GLN A 359 4.25 4.08 -4.00
C GLN A 359 3.96 4.89 -2.73
N ALA A 360 2.69 4.99 -2.32
CA ALA A 360 2.28 5.66 -1.10
C ALA A 360 2.88 4.96 0.14
N ILE A 361 2.71 3.65 0.26
CA ILE A 361 3.24 2.88 1.40
C ILE A 361 4.78 2.86 1.39
N GLY A 362 5.40 2.83 0.20
CA GLY A 362 6.84 2.91 -0.01
C GLY A 362 7.53 4.13 0.62
N ARG A 363 6.79 5.17 1.00
CA ARG A 363 7.29 6.33 1.74
C ARG A 363 7.49 6.06 3.23
N PHE A 364 6.77 5.08 3.77
CA PHE A 364 6.79 4.73 5.20
C PHE A 364 7.65 3.52 5.51
N VAL A 365 8.01 2.70 4.51
CA VAL A 365 8.79 1.46 4.71
C VAL A 365 10.28 1.68 4.95
N ARG A 366 10.82 2.88 4.65
CA ARG A 366 12.26 3.12 4.79
C ARG A 366 12.65 3.11 6.26
N SER A 367 13.64 2.29 6.60
CA SER A 367 14.15 2.17 7.96
C SER A 367 15.32 3.12 8.19
N ARG A 368 15.30 3.88 9.29
CA ARG A 368 16.47 4.65 9.75
C ARG A 368 17.28 3.89 10.80
N ARG A 369 16.59 3.07 11.60
CA ARG A 369 17.15 2.29 12.71
C ARG A 369 16.41 0.95 12.79
N LYS A 370 17.14 -0.10 13.18
CA LYS A 370 16.54 -1.42 13.40
C LYS A 370 15.45 -1.32 14.48
N GLY A 371 14.33 -2.01 14.23
CA GLY A 371 13.19 -2.08 15.14
C GLY A 371 12.20 -0.92 15.03
N GLU A 372 12.43 0.10 14.19
CA GLU A 372 11.36 1.05 13.88
C GLU A 372 10.17 0.33 13.24
N SER A 373 8.96 0.86 13.41
CA SER A 373 7.76 0.43 12.67
C SER A 373 7.04 1.66 12.10
N ALA A 374 6.25 1.44 11.06
CA ALA A 374 5.33 2.43 10.54
C ALA A 374 3.88 2.04 10.81
N SER A 375 3.00 3.02 10.91
CA SER A 375 1.55 2.80 11.06
C SER A 375 0.80 3.58 9.99
N VAL A 376 -0.03 2.90 9.22
CA VAL A 376 -0.81 3.52 8.14
C VAL A 376 -2.29 3.29 8.39
N PHE A 377 -3.02 4.40 8.50
CA PHE A 377 -4.47 4.44 8.67
C PHE A 377 -5.12 4.42 7.31
N LEU A 378 -6.06 3.51 7.09
CA LEU A 378 -6.77 3.33 5.83
C LEU A 378 -8.27 3.13 6.04
N PRO A 379 -9.12 3.59 5.11
CA PRO A 379 -10.52 3.21 5.07
C PRO A 379 -10.70 1.69 4.95
N SER A 380 -11.65 1.12 5.69
CA SER A 380 -12.04 -0.31 5.61
C SER A 380 -12.81 -0.57 4.29
N VAL A 381 -12.10 -0.47 3.17
CA VAL A 381 -12.61 -0.67 1.81
C VAL A 381 -11.97 -1.93 1.23
N PRO A 382 -12.75 -2.89 0.69
CA PRO A 382 -12.22 -4.19 0.24
C PRO A 382 -10.98 -4.11 -0.65
N VAL A 383 -10.97 -3.16 -1.61
CA VAL A 383 -9.84 -2.99 -2.54
C VAL A 383 -8.56 -2.59 -1.81
N LEU A 384 -8.63 -1.66 -0.84
CA LEU A 384 -7.45 -1.26 -0.05
C LEU A 384 -6.99 -2.36 0.90
N LEU A 385 -7.94 -3.09 1.50
CA LEU A 385 -7.64 -4.20 2.40
C LEU A 385 -6.95 -5.35 1.68
N ASP A 386 -7.35 -5.65 0.44
CA ASP A 386 -6.68 -6.66 -0.38
C ASP A 386 -5.25 -6.22 -0.77
N LEU A 387 -5.05 -4.95 -1.13
CA LEU A 387 -3.71 -4.41 -1.41
C LEU A 387 -2.79 -4.48 -0.19
N ALA A 388 -3.29 -4.08 0.98
CA ALA A 388 -2.57 -4.21 2.25
C ALA A 388 -2.23 -5.67 2.56
N SER A 389 -3.19 -6.58 2.36
CA SER A 389 -3.00 -8.02 2.58
C SER A 389 -2.00 -8.63 1.59
N THR A 390 -1.98 -8.17 0.34
CA THR A 390 -1.04 -8.64 -0.69
C THR A 390 0.39 -8.20 -0.38
N MET A 391 0.56 -6.96 0.08
CA MET A 391 1.86 -6.46 0.54
C MET A 391 2.39 -7.26 1.74
N GLU A 392 1.52 -7.64 2.68
CA GLU A 392 1.88 -8.53 3.80
C GLU A 392 2.09 -9.98 3.36
N ARG A 393 1.37 -10.50 2.36
CA ARG A 393 1.57 -11.87 1.85
C ARG A 393 2.94 -12.05 1.22
N GLN A 394 3.45 -11.04 0.50
CA GLN A 394 4.82 -11.09 -0.03
C GLN A 394 5.81 -11.42 1.09
N ARG A 395 5.61 -10.84 2.29
CA ARG A 395 6.40 -11.09 3.51
C ARG A 395 6.49 -12.57 3.92
N ASN A 396 5.39 -13.30 3.87
CA ASN A 396 5.26 -14.65 4.43
C ASN A 396 5.74 -15.77 3.50
N HIS A 397 6.11 -15.47 2.25
CA HIS A 397 6.56 -16.49 1.29
C HIS A 397 7.94 -17.12 1.65
N VAL A 398 8.61 -16.61 2.68
CA VAL A 398 9.85 -17.21 3.19
C VAL A 398 9.49 -18.23 4.27
N LEU A 399 9.13 -19.45 3.88
CA LEU A 399 9.40 -20.72 4.59
C LEU A 399 8.76 -21.91 3.84
N GLY A 400 9.55 -22.53 2.94
CA GLY A 400 9.58 -23.98 2.78
C GLY A 400 8.31 -24.72 2.33
N ASN A 401 7.56 -24.26 1.33
CA ASN A 401 6.71 -25.18 0.56
C ASN A 401 6.57 -24.74 -0.91
N PRO A 402 6.81 -25.63 -1.89
CA PRO A 402 6.52 -25.37 -3.28
C PRO A 402 5.01 -25.46 -3.54
N ASP A 403 4.55 -24.58 -4.43
CA ASP A 403 3.30 -24.61 -5.19
C ASP A 403 1.98 -24.84 -4.41
N ARG A 404 1.22 -23.76 -4.25
CA ARG A 404 -0.25 -23.87 -4.25
C ARG A 404 -0.79 -23.12 -5.48
N PRO A 405 -1.78 -23.70 -6.18
CA PRO A 405 -2.42 -23.04 -7.31
C PRO A 405 -3.01 -21.71 -6.85
N ASN A 406 -2.80 -20.70 -7.67
CA ASN A 406 -3.42 -19.40 -7.55
C ASN A 406 -4.94 -19.62 -7.65
N GLU A 407 -5.69 -19.55 -6.55
CA GLU A 407 -7.15 -19.47 -6.61
C GLU A 407 -7.52 -18.07 -7.11
N GLY A 408 -7.42 -17.88 -8.43
CA GLY A 408 -7.83 -16.67 -9.13
C GLY A 408 -9.34 -16.55 -9.12
N TRP A 409 -9.87 -15.46 -8.56
CA TRP A 409 -11.30 -15.16 -8.57
C TRP A 409 -11.55 -13.83 -9.28
N ASP A 410 -12.32 -13.93 -10.37
CA ASP A 410 -13.02 -12.94 -11.20
C ASP A 410 -12.32 -11.61 -11.53
N ASP A 411 -11.49 -11.69 -12.57
CA ASP A 411 -10.82 -10.57 -13.26
C ASP A 411 -11.80 -9.48 -13.74
N GLU A 412 -13.07 -9.78 -14.00
CA GLU A 412 -14.03 -8.79 -14.52
C GLU A 412 -14.34 -7.65 -13.52
N LEU A 413 -14.33 -7.91 -12.21
CA LEU A 413 -14.59 -6.88 -11.19
C LEU A 413 -13.35 -6.02 -10.91
N LEU A 414 -12.15 -6.61 -11.00
CA LEU A 414 -10.86 -5.92 -10.91
C LEU A 414 -10.59 -5.04 -12.14
N VAL A 415 -11.00 -5.47 -13.33
CA VAL A 415 -10.86 -4.70 -14.57
C VAL A 415 -11.82 -3.49 -14.60
N GLN A 416 -13.01 -3.60 -14.02
CA GLN A 416 -13.94 -2.45 -13.91
C GLN A 416 -13.45 -1.39 -12.92
N ALA A 417 -12.78 -1.78 -11.83
CA ALA A 417 -12.23 -0.84 -10.84
C ALA A 417 -10.95 -0.10 -11.32
N ASN A 418 -10.28 -0.62 -12.36
CA ASN A 418 -9.01 -0.08 -12.89
C ASN A 418 -9.17 0.83 -14.11
N ARG A 419 -10.38 1.15 -14.56
CA ARG A 419 -10.56 2.15 -15.62
C ARG A 419 -10.26 3.54 -15.07
N GLU A 420 -9.23 4.18 -15.62
CA GLU A 420 -8.96 5.60 -15.45
C GLU A 420 -10.16 6.42 -15.92
N GLU A 421 -11.03 6.80 -14.99
CA GLU A 421 -11.91 7.94 -15.19
C GLU A 421 -11.20 9.18 -14.67
N ASN A 422 -10.77 10.03 -15.61
CA ASN A 422 -10.52 11.44 -15.32
C ASN A 422 -11.88 12.03 -14.94
N GLU A 423 -12.18 12.16 -13.64
CA GLU A 423 -13.42 12.81 -13.18
C GLU A 423 -13.44 14.27 -13.71
N PRO A 424 -14.43 14.65 -14.52
CA PRO A 424 -14.75 16.06 -14.70
C PRO A 424 -15.28 16.60 -13.37
N ASP A 425 -14.77 17.77 -12.99
CA ASP A 425 -15.34 18.58 -11.92
C ASP A 425 -16.81 18.88 -12.26
N ASP A 426 -17.68 18.92 -11.23
CA ASP A 426 -19.15 19.07 -11.28
C ASP A 426 -20.00 17.79 -11.58
N GLN A 427 -20.33 17.03 -10.53
CA GLN A 427 -21.71 16.53 -10.39
C GLN A 427 -22.45 17.38 -9.34
N LYS A 428 -23.27 18.30 -9.83
CA LYS A 428 -24.20 19.08 -8.99
C LYS A 428 -25.34 18.17 -8.52
N GLY A 429 -25.38 17.88 -7.21
CA GLY A 429 -26.53 17.23 -6.56
C GLY A 429 -26.22 16.28 -5.40
N TYR A 430 -25.01 16.26 -4.86
CA TYR A 430 -24.61 15.35 -3.78
C TYR A 430 -24.36 16.11 -2.45
N GLU A 431 -24.93 15.63 -1.35
CA GLU A 431 -24.76 16.19 -0.01
C GLU A 431 -24.47 15.09 1.03
N SER A 432 -23.33 15.21 1.73
CA SER A 432 -22.96 14.34 2.85
C SER A 432 -23.75 14.75 4.10
N ILE A 433 -24.44 13.79 4.73
CA ILE A 433 -25.30 14.02 5.91
C ILE A 433 -24.53 13.75 7.21
N GLY A 434 -23.65 12.76 7.22
CA GLY A 434 -22.84 12.43 8.41
C GLY A 434 -22.00 11.17 8.20
N ALA A 435 -20.91 11.07 8.97
CA ALA A 435 -20.12 9.86 9.04
C ALA A 435 -19.50 9.62 10.41
N GLU A 436 -19.81 8.49 11.05
CA GLU A 436 -19.17 8.04 12.30
C GLU A 436 -17.95 7.16 11.97
N ALA A 437 -16.88 7.19 12.77
CA ALA A 437 -15.68 6.35 12.55
C ALA A 437 -15.46 5.33 13.67
N GLU A 438 -15.07 4.14 13.28
CA GLU A 438 -14.73 3.03 14.18
C GLU A 438 -13.46 2.34 13.69
N LEU A 439 -12.55 1.98 14.61
CA LEU A 439 -11.43 1.09 14.28
C LEU A 439 -11.99 -0.33 14.14
N ASP A 440 -11.92 -0.89 12.94
CA ASP A 440 -12.52 -2.20 12.62
C ASP A 440 -11.58 -3.34 13.06
N PHE A 441 -10.36 -3.31 12.52
CA PHE A 441 -9.28 -4.24 12.85
C PHE A 441 -7.93 -3.69 12.36
N LEU A 442 -6.84 -4.29 12.83
CA LEU A 442 -5.49 -4.03 12.35
C LEU A 442 -5.04 -5.19 11.47
N ILE A 443 -4.36 -4.90 10.36
CA ILE A 443 -3.70 -5.91 9.53
C ILE A 443 -2.19 -5.86 9.83
N PHE A 444 -1.65 -7.02 10.24
CA PHE A 444 -0.23 -7.23 10.45
C PHE A 444 0.09 -8.72 10.23
N ASP A 445 1.20 -9.06 9.58
CA ASP A 445 1.60 -10.47 9.36
C ASP A 445 0.59 -11.31 8.57
N GLY A 446 -0.20 -10.67 7.70
CA GLY A 446 -1.29 -11.34 6.99
C GLY A 446 -2.43 -11.83 7.89
N ALA A 447 -2.45 -11.41 9.16
CA ALA A 447 -3.52 -11.66 10.10
C ALA A 447 -4.25 -10.36 10.47
N SER A 448 -5.55 -10.47 10.73
CA SER A 448 -6.36 -9.39 11.28
C SER A 448 -6.44 -9.52 12.80
N TYR A 449 -6.13 -8.43 13.50
CA TYR A 449 -6.15 -8.33 14.95
C TYR A 449 -7.16 -7.31 15.42
N GLY A 450 -7.77 -7.58 16.58
CA GLY A 450 -8.79 -6.71 17.17
C GLY A 450 -10.20 -6.99 16.66
N THR A 451 -11.15 -6.30 17.26
CA THR A 451 -12.56 -6.29 16.92
C THR A 451 -13.05 -4.84 16.86
N SER A 452 -14.15 -4.59 16.15
CA SER A 452 -14.69 -3.23 15.94
C SER A 452 -14.83 -2.46 17.27
N THR A 453 -14.21 -1.28 17.31
CA THR A 453 -14.08 -0.38 18.46
C THR A 453 -14.41 1.05 18.08
N VAL A 454 -15.11 1.76 18.95
CA VAL A 454 -15.48 3.16 18.72
C VAL A 454 -14.23 4.04 18.83
N ALA A 455 -14.08 5.00 17.90
CA ALA A 455 -12.99 5.96 17.94
C ALA A 455 -13.02 6.79 19.25
N GLY A 456 -11.88 6.92 19.91
CA GLY A 456 -11.68 7.56 21.21
C GLY A 456 -11.80 6.63 22.42
N SER A 457 -12.13 5.35 22.24
CA SER A 457 -12.30 4.38 23.35
C SER A 457 -10.98 3.92 23.98
N GLU A 458 -11.02 3.39 25.21
CA GLU A 458 -9.84 2.79 25.85
C GLU A 458 -9.29 1.59 25.05
N GLU A 459 -10.18 0.76 24.47
CA GLU A 459 -9.78 -0.36 23.61
C GLU A 459 -8.99 0.12 22.38
N GLU A 460 -9.37 1.25 21.77
CA GLU A 460 -8.62 1.85 20.67
C GLU A 460 -7.26 2.39 21.15
N GLN A 461 -7.23 3.06 22.31
CA GLN A 461 -5.99 3.61 22.87
C GLN A 461 -4.93 2.54 23.12
N ASP A 462 -5.35 1.33 23.49
CA ASP A 462 -4.44 0.19 23.57
C ASP A 462 -3.78 -0.04 22.22
N TYR A 463 -4.55 -0.29 21.15
CA TYR A 463 -3.99 -0.51 19.82
C TYR A 463 -3.19 0.66 19.26
N LEU A 464 -3.53 1.90 19.59
CA LEU A 464 -2.72 3.06 19.21
C LEU A 464 -1.39 3.07 19.98
N GLY A 465 -1.41 2.71 21.27
CA GLY A 465 -0.29 2.67 22.22
C GLY A 465 0.74 1.56 22.01
N LEU A 466 0.93 1.10 20.78
CA LEU A 466 2.01 0.16 20.45
C LEU A 466 3.38 0.84 20.63
N PRO A 467 4.38 0.22 21.27
CA PRO A 467 5.73 0.77 21.30
C PRO A 467 6.28 1.03 19.88
N GLY A 468 7.00 2.14 19.69
CA GLY A 468 7.52 2.53 18.37
C GLY A 468 8.76 1.76 17.92
N LEU A 469 9.43 1.11 18.87
CA LEU A 469 10.58 0.25 18.64
C LEU A 469 10.20 -1.20 18.98
N LEU A 470 9.68 -1.92 18.00
CA LEU A 470 9.37 -3.34 18.08
C LEU A 470 9.82 -4.01 16.79
N ASP A 471 10.56 -5.10 16.92
CA ASP A 471 10.74 -5.99 15.79
C ASP A 471 9.43 -6.72 15.44
N ALA A 472 9.43 -7.41 14.30
CA ALA A 472 8.21 -8.01 13.77
C ALA A 472 7.64 -9.12 14.69
N ASP A 473 8.50 -9.88 15.36
CA ASP A 473 8.07 -10.97 16.26
C ASP A 473 7.50 -10.41 17.57
N GLN A 474 8.16 -9.40 18.14
CA GLN A 474 7.67 -8.69 19.32
C GLN A 474 6.30 -8.05 19.05
N MET A 475 6.15 -7.42 17.88
CA MET A 475 4.88 -6.82 17.45
C MET A 475 3.76 -7.86 17.33
N LYS A 476 4.05 -9.03 16.73
CA LYS A 476 3.10 -10.14 16.60
C LYS A 476 2.63 -10.68 17.96
N THR A 477 3.57 -10.88 18.88
CA THR A 477 3.25 -11.35 20.23
C THR A 477 2.39 -10.34 20.98
N LEU A 478 2.72 -9.06 20.88
CA LEU A 478 1.95 -7.99 21.53
C LEU A 478 0.51 -7.91 20.99
N LEU A 479 0.32 -7.97 19.67
CA LEU A 479 -1.00 -7.94 19.05
C LEU A 479 -1.86 -9.15 19.42
N ARG A 480 -1.26 -10.35 19.50
CA ARG A 480 -1.95 -11.56 19.96
C ARG A 480 -2.39 -11.46 21.42
N ALA A 481 -1.52 -10.94 22.30
CA ALA A 481 -1.85 -10.74 23.70
C ALA A 481 -3.05 -9.78 23.86
N ARG A 482 -3.00 -8.62 23.19
CA ARG A 482 -4.10 -7.64 23.25
C ARG A 482 -5.42 -8.16 22.71
N GLN A 483 -5.39 -8.94 21.62
CA GLN A 483 -6.60 -9.56 21.09
C GLN A 483 -7.22 -10.56 22.09
N SER A 484 -6.39 -11.33 22.79
CA SER A 484 -6.86 -12.24 23.85
C SER A 484 -7.50 -11.45 25.00
N ASP A 485 -6.84 -10.39 25.45
CA ASP A 485 -7.33 -9.55 26.54
C ASP A 485 -8.67 -8.87 26.17
N GLN A 486 -8.82 -8.39 24.93
CA GLN A 486 -10.06 -7.80 24.43
C GLN A 486 -11.22 -8.82 24.39
N LEU A 487 -10.95 -10.05 23.90
CA LEU A 487 -11.96 -11.11 23.87
C LEU A 487 -12.37 -11.54 25.28
N ASP A 488 -11.42 -11.61 26.21
CA ASP A 488 -11.68 -11.93 27.62
C ASP A 488 -12.47 -10.81 28.32
N ALA A 489 -12.18 -9.54 28.05
CA ALA A 489 -12.91 -8.40 28.59
C ALA A 489 -14.38 -8.42 28.12
N ARG A 490 -14.62 -8.57 26.81
CA ARG A 490 -15.98 -8.68 26.26
C ARG A 490 -16.73 -9.90 26.78
N ALA A 491 -16.05 -11.04 26.94
CA ALA A 491 -16.66 -12.23 27.53
C ALA A 491 -17.12 -11.99 28.98
N ARG A 492 -16.36 -11.21 29.77
CA ARG A 492 -16.75 -10.81 31.13
C ARG A 492 -17.92 -9.83 31.12
N GLU A 493 -17.93 -8.85 30.23
CA GLU A 493 -19.04 -7.90 30.09
C GLU A 493 -20.34 -8.59 29.66
N ASP A 494 -20.28 -9.49 28.67
CA ASP A 494 -21.43 -10.29 28.24
C ASP A 494 -21.93 -11.21 29.37
N ALA A 495 -21.03 -11.78 30.18
CA ALA A 495 -21.41 -12.57 31.35
C ALA A 495 -22.11 -11.71 32.41
N ALA A 496 -21.55 -10.53 32.72
CA ALA A 496 -22.16 -9.58 33.65
C ALA A 496 -23.52 -9.08 33.15
N ARG A 497 -23.67 -8.81 31.85
CA ARG A 497 -24.94 -8.42 31.24
C ARG A 497 -25.97 -9.53 31.38
N ARG A 498 -25.61 -10.78 31.06
CA ARG A 498 -26.50 -11.94 31.24
C ARG A 498 -26.89 -12.19 32.69
N ASP A 499 -25.98 -12.00 33.63
CA ASP A 499 -26.28 -12.14 35.06
C ASP A 499 -27.20 -11.01 35.56
N SER A 500 -27.05 -9.79 35.03
CA SER A 500 -27.96 -8.68 35.31
C SER A 500 -29.36 -8.90 34.72
N GLU A 501 -29.45 -9.43 33.50
CA GLU A 501 -30.71 -9.78 32.83
C GLU A 501 -31.43 -10.94 33.54
N ARG A 502 -30.68 -11.94 34.04
CA ARG A 502 -31.21 -13.03 34.88
C ARG A 502 -31.68 -12.56 36.25
N SER A 503 -31.02 -11.55 36.82
CA SER A 503 -31.40 -10.97 38.11
C SER A 503 -32.61 -10.03 38.00
N ALA A 504 -32.86 -9.44 36.83
CA ALA A 504 -34.02 -8.60 36.55
C ALA A 504 -35.31 -9.39 36.26
N GLN A 505 -35.20 -10.66 35.87
CA GLN A 505 -36.35 -11.57 35.73
C GLN A 505 -36.55 -12.40 37.00
N GLY A 506 -37.25 -11.82 37.98
CA GLY A 506 -37.68 -12.54 39.19
C GLY A 506 -38.73 -13.64 38.89
N PRO A 507 -38.89 -14.64 39.79
CA PRO A 507 -39.77 -15.78 39.54
C PRO A 507 -41.25 -15.40 39.77
N GLY A 508 -41.97 -15.13 38.68
CA GLY A 508 -43.44 -15.10 38.71
C GLY A 508 -44.07 -14.19 37.66
N ALA A 509 -44.54 -14.79 36.56
CA ALA A 509 -45.79 -14.45 35.86
C ALA A 509 -45.92 -15.35 34.62
N ASP A 510 -46.64 -16.45 34.80
CA ASP A 510 -47.14 -17.26 33.68
C ASP A 510 -48.51 -16.74 33.23
N ALA A 511 -48.79 -16.95 31.94
CA ALA A 511 -50.06 -16.80 31.22
C ALA A 511 -50.51 -15.40 30.76
N THR A 512 -50.27 -15.09 29.48
CA THR A 512 -51.31 -14.93 28.42
C THR A 512 -50.67 -14.51 27.09
N GLY A 513 -50.97 -15.23 26.00
CA GLY A 513 -50.67 -14.75 24.63
C GLY A 513 -50.09 -15.80 23.68
N ALA A 514 -50.91 -16.76 23.24
CA ALA A 514 -50.56 -17.80 22.25
C ALA A 514 -50.22 -17.26 20.83
N GLY A 515 -50.21 -15.95 20.63
CA GLY A 515 -49.74 -15.29 19.41
C GLY A 515 -48.29 -14.78 19.45
N SER A 516 -47.69 -14.59 20.65
CA SER A 516 -46.32 -14.05 20.79
C SER A 516 -45.23 -15.12 20.97
N HIS A 517 -45.64 -16.39 21.16
CA HIS A 517 -44.71 -17.48 21.45
C HIS A 517 -43.89 -17.94 20.23
N ARG A 518 -44.40 -17.79 19.00
CA ARG A 518 -43.64 -18.15 17.78
C ARG A 518 -42.56 -17.12 17.43
N ASP A 519 -42.82 -15.84 17.65
CA ASP A 519 -41.83 -14.77 17.41
C ASP A 519 -40.76 -14.69 18.52
N ARG A 520 -41.13 -14.96 19.79
CA ARG A 520 -40.17 -15.07 20.89
C ARG A 520 -39.21 -16.24 20.72
N VAL A 521 -39.69 -17.42 20.28
CA VAL A 521 -38.83 -18.58 20.04
C VAL A 521 -37.88 -18.34 18.87
N ALA A 522 -38.29 -17.65 17.80
CA ALA A 522 -37.39 -17.30 16.71
C ALA A 522 -36.31 -16.27 17.13
N SER A 523 -36.68 -15.28 17.96
CA SER A 523 -35.75 -14.27 18.49
C SER A 523 -34.67 -14.86 19.41
N GLU A 524 -34.98 -15.92 20.16
CA GLU A 524 -34.03 -16.59 21.05
C GLU A 524 -33.25 -17.72 20.34
N GLU A 525 -33.87 -18.43 19.41
CA GLU A 525 -33.27 -19.58 18.74
C GLU A 525 -32.29 -19.19 17.62
N LEU A 526 -32.55 -18.11 16.87
CA LEU A 526 -31.69 -17.67 15.77
C LEU A 526 -30.27 -17.27 16.24
N PRO A 527 -30.09 -16.51 17.34
CA PRO A 527 -28.75 -16.19 17.85
C PRO A 527 -27.96 -17.44 18.28
N GLU A 528 -28.60 -18.41 18.93
CA GLU A 528 -27.95 -19.65 19.35
C GLU A 528 -27.51 -20.51 18.16
N LEU A 529 -28.38 -20.65 17.15
CA LEU A 529 -28.05 -21.36 15.92
C LEU A 529 -26.91 -20.65 15.15
N ARG A 530 -26.90 -19.31 15.09
CA ARG A 530 -25.80 -18.55 14.48
C ARG A 530 -24.48 -18.74 15.24
N LYS A 531 -24.52 -18.69 16.56
CA LYS A 531 -23.34 -18.93 17.41
C LYS A 531 -22.78 -20.34 17.20
N LYS A 532 -23.66 -21.35 17.11
CA LYS A 532 -23.29 -22.73 16.85
C LYS A 532 -22.70 -22.93 15.45
N LEU A 533 -23.28 -22.30 14.44
CA LEU A 533 -22.75 -22.30 13.07
C LEU A 533 -21.36 -21.65 13.02
N ASN A 534 -21.17 -20.47 13.61
CA ASN A 534 -19.89 -19.77 13.63
C ASN A 534 -18.80 -20.56 14.37
N THR A 535 -19.17 -21.27 15.44
CA THR A 535 -18.23 -22.15 16.17
C THR A 535 -17.75 -23.31 15.29
N LEU A 536 -18.64 -23.93 14.52
CA LEU A 536 -18.29 -25.00 13.58
C LEU A 536 -17.46 -24.49 12.40
N VAL A 537 -17.77 -23.31 11.88
CA VAL A 537 -16.98 -22.65 10.84
C VAL A 537 -15.58 -22.33 11.33
N ALA A 538 -15.43 -21.81 12.56
CA ALA A 538 -14.12 -21.56 13.18
C ALA A 538 -13.30 -22.85 13.31
N ALA A 539 -13.94 -23.93 13.78
CA ALA A 539 -13.27 -25.23 13.91
C ALA A 539 -12.82 -25.80 12.55
N LYS A 540 -13.61 -25.61 11.49
CA LYS A 540 -13.20 -26.03 10.13
C LYS A 540 -12.17 -25.10 9.49
N SER A 541 -12.25 -23.80 9.74
CA SER A 541 -11.25 -22.82 9.29
C SER A 541 -9.88 -23.17 9.87
N ALA A 542 -9.82 -23.42 11.18
CA ALA A 542 -8.59 -23.86 11.85
C ALA A 542 -8.05 -25.19 11.32
N ARG A 543 -8.93 -26.15 10.95
CA ARG A 543 -8.53 -27.48 10.47
C ARG A 543 -8.11 -27.49 8.99
N THR A 544 -8.70 -26.64 8.16
CA THR A 544 -8.49 -26.62 6.69
C THR A 544 -7.59 -25.49 6.22
N GLY A 545 -7.31 -24.50 7.08
CA GLY A 545 -6.57 -23.28 6.73
C GLY A 545 -7.35 -22.33 5.82
N ARG A 546 -8.63 -22.60 5.54
CA ARG A 546 -9.47 -21.77 4.65
C ARG A 546 -10.10 -20.60 5.43
N PRO A 547 -10.21 -19.40 4.85
CA PRO A 547 -10.84 -18.25 5.50
C PRO A 547 -12.30 -18.51 5.90
N HIS A 548 -12.75 -17.88 6.98
CA HIS A 548 -14.14 -17.98 7.46
C HIS A 548 -15.17 -17.67 6.36
N GLY A 549 -14.94 -16.62 5.56
CA GLY A 549 -15.82 -16.23 4.46
C GLY A 549 -15.95 -17.31 3.37
N ALA A 550 -14.86 -18.00 3.05
CA ALA A 550 -14.86 -19.07 2.05
C ALA A 550 -15.70 -20.28 2.51
N ILE A 551 -15.62 -20.63 3.80
CA ILE A 551 -16.43 -21.71 4.37
C ILE A 551 -17.92 -21.32 4.40
N HIS A 552 -18.25 -20.09 4.78
CA HIS A 552 -19.64 -19.61 4.72
C HIS A 552 -20.19 -19.63 3.30
N ASN A 553 -19.39 -19.28 2.29
CA ASN A 553 -19.77 -19.32 0.89
C ASN A 553 -19.99 -20.74 0.37
N ASP A 554 -19.14 -21.70 0.73
CA ASP A 554 -19.32 -23.12 0.36
C ASP A 554 -20.59 -23.72 0.96
N VAL A 555 -20.82 -23.47 2.26
CA VAL A 555 -22.01 -23.93 2.97
C VAL A 555 -23.27 -23.30 2.36
N ARG A 556 -23.22 -22.02 1.98
CA ARG A 556 -24.32 -21.35 1.28
C ARG A 556 -24.54 -21.89 -0.13
N ARG A 557 -23.48 -22.19 -0.88
CA ARG A 557 -23.57 -22.77 -2.23
C ARG A 557 -24.23 -24.15 -2.21
N ASN A 558 -23.91 -24.97 -1.20
CA ASN A 558 -24.39 -26.35 -1.11
C ASN A 558 -25.73 -26.51 -0.39
N CYS A 559 -26.06 -25.64 0.59
CA CYS A 559 -27.36 -25.68 1.30
C CYS A 559 -28.39 -24.70 0.71
N GLY A 560 -27.98 -23.75 -0.12
CA GLY A 560 -28.84 -22.69 -0.66
C GLY A 560 -29.24 -21.62 0.38
N GLY A 561 -30.04 -20.65 -0.08
CA GLY A 561 -30.64 -19.61 0.76
C GLY A 561 -29.83 -18.31 0.93
N PRO A 562 -30.39 -17.33 1.68
CA PRO A 562 -29.80 -16.00 1.86
C PRO A 562 -28.56 -16.04 2.78
N PRO A 563 -27.80 -14.94 2.93
CA PRO A 563 -26.70 -14.83 3.90
C PRO A 563 -27.13 -15.21 5.33
N THR A 564 -26.20 -15.70 6.16
CA THR A 564 -26.48 -16.22 7.53
C THR A 564 -27.31 -15.26 8.40
N ALA A 565 -27.14 -13.95 8.25
CA ALA A 565 -27.88 -12.92 8.95
C ALA A 565 -29.38 -12.85 8.60
N LEU A 566 -29.77 -13.42 7.45
CA LEU A 566 -31.12 -13.46 6.92
C LEU A 566 -31.68 -14.90 6.83
N CYS A 567 -30.94 -15.89 7.31
CA CYS A 567 -31.40 -17.27 7.31
C CYS A 567 -32.54 -17.51 8.31
N THR A 568 -33.51 -18.32 7.88
CA THR A 568 -34.50 -18.90 8.80
C THR A 568 -33.83 -19.91 9.73
N ALA A 569 -34.48 -20.24 10.86
CA ALA A 569 -33.96 -21.23 11.80
C ALA A 569 -33.72 -22.60 11.13
N GLN A 570 -34.58 -22.99 10.18
CA GLN A 570 -34.41 -24.23 9.43
C GLN A 570 -33.16 -24.19 8.53
N GLN A 571 -32.94 -23.09 7.80
CA GLN A 571 -31.75 -22.93 6.96
C GLN A 571 -30.45 -22.93 7.78
N LEU A 572 -30.46 -22.37 8.99
CA LEU A 572 -29.31 -22.45 9.90
C LEU A 572 -29.07 -23.89 10.38
N ARG A 573 -30.11 -24.65 10.70
CA ARG A 573 -29.98 -26.07 11.08
C ARG A 573 -29.43 -26.92 9.93
N ASP A 574 -29.90 -26.70 8.71
CA ASP A 574 -29.44 -27.43 7.52
C ASP A 574 -27.94 -27.17 7.25
N ARG A 575 -27.51 -25.91 7.41
CA ARG A 575 -26.09 -25.52 7.31
C ARG A 575 -25.22 -26.11 8.41
N ILE A 576 -25.73 -26.16 9.65
CA ILE A 576 -25.05 -26.81 10.78
C ILE A 576 -24.92 -28.32 10.55
N ALA A 577 -25.94 -28.98 10.00
CA ALA A 577 -25.89 -30.40 9.66
C ALA A 577 -24.85 -30.66 8.56
N TYR A 578 -24.87 -29.88 7.48
CA TYR A 578 -23.88 -29.98 6.40
C TYR A 578 -22.44 -29.83 6.90
N LEU A 579 -22.16 -28.86 7.79
CA LEU A 579 -20.83 -28.68 8.38
C LEU A 579 -20.40 -29.77 9.37
N ARG A 580 -21.35 -30.55 9.91
CA ARG A 580 -21.03 -31.70 10.76
C ARG A 580 -20.67 -32.93 9.94
N ASP A 581 -21.23 -33.05 8.75
CA ASP A 581 -20.99 -34.15 7.82
C ASP A 581 -19.78 -33.90 6.90
N TRP A 582 -19.30 -32.65 6.83
CA TRP A 582 -18.11 -32.20 6.08
C TRP A 582 -16.81 -32.34 6.89
#